data_AF-A0A3N5YD13-F1
#
_entry.id   AF-A0A3N5YD13-F1
#
_cell.length_a   1.000
_cell.length_b   1.000
_cell.length_c   1.000
_cell.angle_alpha   90.00
_cell.angle_beta   90.00
_cell.angle_gamma   90.00
#
_symmetry.space_group_name_H-M   'P 1'
#
loop_
_entity.id
_entity.type
_entity.pdbx_description
1 polymer ?
#
loop_
_entity_poly.entity_id
_entity_poly.type
_entity_poly.pdbx_seq_one_letter_code
_entity_poly.pdbx_strand_id
1 'polypeptide(L)'
;ASWTQVLEIVEFMCDATSVPILLDADTGYGNFNNARRLVRKLEQRGVAGMCIEDKLFPKTNSFLATERQPLASVEEFVGKIKASKDTQRDPDFCVVARVEAFIAGYGLDEALRRAHAYQEAGADAVLIHSKRADASEIMDFMERWNGCPVVIVPTKYYETPTEAFEAAGISLVIWANHLMRASIAAMQGTAATIRGQRSLVDVEPTVAPLAEVFRLQDEAELSAAERRYLPGNAQAPLPAATKTAQDEPVGVHVHAAPPARAERA
;
A
#
# COMPACT_ATOMS: atom_id res chain seq x y z
N ALA A 1 9.19 -10.44 -9.07
CA ALA A 1 10.43 -9.71 -8.79
C ALA A 1 11.23 -10.48 -7.74
N SER A 2 12.56 -10.42 -7.76
CA SER A 2 13.36 -10.94 -6.64
C SER A 2 13.22 -10.01 -5.43
N TRP A 3 13.55 -10.52 -4.23
CA TRP A 3 13.53 -9.70 -3.02
C TRP A 3 14.49 -8.50 -3.07
N THR A 4 15.57 -8.58 -3.85
CA THR A 4 16.51 -7.46 -4.03
C THR A 4 15.93 -6.35 -4.89
N GLN A 5 15.20 -6.68 -5.96
CA GLN A 5 14.50 -5.70 -6.78
C GLN A 5 13.39 -5.00 -6.00
N VAL A 6 12.66 -5.75 -5.17
CA VAL A 6 11.64 -5.18 -4.28
C VAL A 6 12.29 -4.25 -3.24
N LEU A 7 13.43 -4.66 -2.68
CA LEU A 7 14.17 -3.85 -1.71
C LEU A 7 14.64 -2.51 -2.31
N GLU A 8 15.14 -2.51 -3.55
CA GLU A 8 15.55 -1.29 -4.25
C GLU A 8 14.38 -0.30 -4.39
N ILE A 9 13.19 -0.78 -4.77
CA ILE A 9 12.00 0.07 -4.88
C ILE A 9 11.62 0.67 -3.53
N VAL A 10 11.64 -0.16 -2.48
CA VAL A 10 11.24 0.27 -1.13
C VAL A 10 12.24 1.25 -0.53
N GLU A 11 13.54 1.13 -0.85
CA GLU A 11 14.57 2.10 -0.44
C GLU A 11 14.21 3.52 -0.93
N PHE A 12 13.86 3.68 -2.21
CA PHE A 12 13.40 4.98 -2.73
C PHE A 12 12.10 5.46 -2.08
N MET A 13 11.18 4.55 -1.75
CA MET A 13 9.95 4.93 -1.05
C MET A 13 10.24 5.45 0.36
N CYS A 14 11.11 4.78 1.11
CA CYS A 14 11.55 5.19 2.45
C CYS A 14 12.28 6.53 2.42
N ASP A 15 13.17 6.76 1.45
CA ASP A 15 13.88 8.05 1.30
C ASP A 15 12.91 9.21 1.01
N ALA A 16 11.82 8.93 0.29
CA ALA A 16 10.86 9.93 -0.16
C ALA A 16 9.73 10.23 0.84
N THR A 17 9.67 9.55 2.01
CA THR A 17 8.56 9.72 2.94
C THR A 17 8.98 9.60 4.41
N SER A 18 8.22 10.22 5.29
CA SER A 18 8.37 10.10 6.75
C SER A 18 7.31 9.21 7.40
N VAL A 19 6.28 8.79 6.65
CA VAL A 19 5.27 7.85 7.18
C VAL A 19 5.80 6.41 7.13
N PRO A 20 5.44 5.55 8.10
CA PRO A 20 5.96 4.19 8.17
C PRO A 20 5.49 3.35 6.98
N ILE A 21 6.40 2.52 6.45
CA ILE A 21 6.11 1.58 5.37
C ILE A 21 6.02 0.15 5.93
N LEU A 22 4.89 -0.51 5.67
CA LEU A 22 4.69 -1.94 5.86
C LEU A 22 4.81 -2.66 4.51
N LEU A 23 5.84 -3.48 4.34
CA LEU A 23 6.08 -4.21 3.09
C LEU A 23 5.28 -5.53 3.04
N ASP A 24 4.53 -5.81 1.97
CA ASP A 24 4.14 -7.19 1.61
C ASP A 24 5.39 -7.96 1.16
N ALA A 25 5.88 -8.84 2.03
CA ALA A 25 7.11 -9.61 1.86
C ALA A 25 6.85 -11.03 1.36
N ASP A 26 5.71 -11.26 0.69
CA ASP A 26 5.31 -12.56 0.17
C ASP A 26 5.36 -13.63 1.28
N THR A 27 6.03 -14.77 1.04
CA THR A 27 6.25 -15.82 2.04
C THR A 27 7.60 -15.66 2.76
N GLY A 28 8.26 -14.50 2.67
CA GLY A 28 9.62 -14.25 3.16
C GLY A 28 10.74 -14.73 2.22
N TYR A 29 10.42 -14.91 0.93
CA TYR A 29 11.34 -15.27 -0.16
C TYR A 29 12.18 -16.53 0.07
N GLY A 30 11.61 -17.53 0.76
CA GLY A 30 12.24 -18.82 1.02
C GLY A 30 11.90 -19.34 2.42
N ASN A 31 12.90 -19.94 3.07
CA ASN A 31 12.76 -20.46 4.43
C ASN A 31 13.05 -19.38 5.48
N PHE A 32 13.08 -19.76 6.77
CA PHE A 32 13.35 -18.85 7.88
C PHE A 32 14.66 -18.04 7.72
N ASN A 33 15.70 -18.62 7.09
CA ASN A 33 16.99 -17.97 6.91
C ASN A 33 16.92 -16.85 5.85
N ASN A 34 16.08 -17.01 4.83
CA ASN A 34 15.77 -15.96 3.86
C ASN A 34 14.97 -14.84 4.52
N ALA A 35 13.90 -15.18 5.23
CA ALA A 35 13.03 -14.20 5.91
C ALA A 35 13.80 -13.33 6.90
N ARG A 36 14.63 -13.94 7.76
CA ARG A 36 15.43 -13.16 8.73
C ARG A 36 16.50 -12.29 8.06
N ARG A 37 17.03 -12.70 6.91
CA ARG A 37 17.96 -11.86 6.13
C ARG A 37 17.21 -10.66 5.56
N LEU A 38 15.98 -10.85 5.10
CA LEU A 38 15.12 -9.77 4.63
C LEU A 38 14.86 -8.75 5.76
N VAL A 39 14.50 -9.20 6.97
CA VAL A 39 14.31 -8.31 8.14
C VAL A 39 15.49 -7.35 8.31
N ARG A 40 16.72 -7.87 8.40
CA ARG A 40 17.92 -7.03 8.54
C ARG A 40 18.07 -6.00 7.42
N LYS A 41 17.66 -6.37 6.21
CA LYS A 41 17.79 -5.52 5.02
C LYS A 41 16.71 -4.45 4.96
N LEU A 42 15.49 -4.78 5.40
CA LEU A 42 14.38 -3.85 5.53
C LEU A 42 14.67 -2.80 6.62
N GLU A 43 15.14 -3.22 7.80
CA GLU A 43 15.56 -2.29 8.86
C GLU A 43 16.67 -1.34 8.39
N GLN A 44 17.65 -1.85 7.66
CA GLN A 44 18.73 -1.02 7.09
C GLN A 44 18.23 0.08 6.14
N ARG A 45 16.99 -0.05 5.63
CA ARG A 45 16.38 0.89 4.69
C ARG A 45 15.27 1.72 5.32
N GLY A 46 15.11 1.64 6.64
CA GLY A 46 14.08 2.41 7.36
C GLY A 46 12.65 1.90 7.14
N VAL A 47 12.48 0.65 6.69
CA VAL A 47 11.15 0.03 6.59
C VAL A 47 10.66 -0.30 8.00
N ALA A 48 9.42 0.09 8.31
CA ALA A 48 8.85 -0.05 9.66
C ALA A 48 8.37 -1.47 9.97
N GLY A 49 8.05 -2.27 8.95
CA GLY A 49 7.66 -3.65 9.16
C GLY A 49 7.53 -4.46 7.87
N MET A 50 7.32 -5.75 8.05
CA MET A 50 6.99 -6.66 6.95
C MET A 50 5.76 -7.49 7.27
N CYS A 51 5.00 -7.82 6.23
CA CYS A 51 3.89 -8.75 6.25
C CYS A 51 4.28 -10.00 5.47
N ILE A 52 4.33 -11.16 6.13
CA ILE A 52 4.63 -12.45 5.49
C ILE A 52 3.38 -13.34 5.55
N GLU A 53 3.14 -14.15 4.52
CA GLU A 53 1.98 -15.05 4.42
C GLU A 53 2.33 -16.53 4.53
N ASP A 54 1.41 -17.33 5.06
CA ASP A 54 1.58 -18.75 5.38
C ASP A 54 1.36 -19.71 4.19
N LYS A 55 1.65 -19.26 2.97
CA LYS A 55 1.66 -20.10 1.77
C LYS A 55 2.99 -20.80 1.55
N LEU A 56 2.98 -21.84 0.71
CA LEU A 56 4.21 -22.40 0.15
C LEU A 56 4.89 -21.42 -0.83
N PHE A 57 6.21 -21.46 -0.89
CA PHE A 57 7.00 -20.71 -1.87
C PHE A 57 7.21 -21.54 -3.15
N PRO A 58 7.14 -20.95 -4.36
CA PRO A 58 6.91 -19.53 -4.66
C PRO A 58 5.47 -19.07 -4.40
N LYS A 59 5.29 -17.79 -4.07
CA LYS A 59 3.98 -17.17 -3.81
C LYS A 59 3.03 -17.38 -4.99
N THR A 60 1.82 -17.83 -4.67
CA THR A 60 0.68 -17.82 -5.58
C THR A 60 -0.27 -16.69 -5.18
N ASN A 61 -0.67 -15.86 -6.16
CA ASN A 61 -1.56 -14.73 -5.90
C ASN A 61 -2.94 -15.21 -5.42
N SER A 62 -3.49 -14.57 -4.38
CA SER A 62 -4.75 -14.95 -3.72
C SER A 62 -5.99 -14.90 -4.62
N PHE A 63 -5.91 -14.23 -5.78
CA PHE A 63 -7.00 -14.13 -6.75
C PHE A 63 -6.90 -15.13 -7.91
N LEU A 64 -5.85 -15.97 -7.98
CA LEU A 64 -5.74 -16.99 -9.02
C LEU A 64 -6.72 -18.14 -8.75
N ALA A 65 -7.54 -18.45 -9.76
CA ALA A 65 -8.66 -19.38 -9.71
C ALA A 65 -8.25 -20.86 -9.84
N THR A 66 -7.21 -21.29 -9.13
CA THR A 66 -6.84 -22.70 -9.02
C THR A 66 -7.30 -23.27 -7.68
N GLU A 67 -7.44 -24.60 -7.61
CA GLU A 67 -7.87 -25.39 -6.45
C GLU A 67 -7.18 -25.00 -5.13
N ARG A 68 -7.66 -25.54 -3.98
CA ARG A 68 -7.16 -25.29 -2.62
C ARG A 68 -5.64 -25.08 -2.62
N GLN A 69 -5.21 -23.83 -2.50
CA GLN A 69 -3.79 -23.49 -2.55
C GLN A 69 -3.12 -24.08 -1.30
N PRO A 70 -2.06 -24.88 -1.45
CA PRO A 70 -1.42 -25.50 -0.29
C PRO A 70 -0.79 -24.43 0.60
N LEU A 71 -1.10 -24.50 1.89
CA LEU A 71 -0.50 -23.67 2.92
C LEU A 71 0.76 -24.35 3.47
N ALA A 72 1.69 -23.56 3.97
CA ALA A 72 2.77 -24.06 4.80
C ALA A 72 2.22 -24.71 6.07
N SER A 73 2.98 -25.63 6.65
CA SER A 73 2.63 -26.15 7.98
C SER A 73 2.71 -25.01 9.00
N VAL A 74 1.93 -25.13 10.06
CA VAL A 74 1.93 -24.11 11.13
C VAL A 74 3.31 -24.04 11.77
N GLU A 75 3.97 -25.18 11.96
CA GLU A 75 5.29 -25.27 12.57
C GLU A 75 6.37 -24.58 11.72
N GLU A 76 6.32 -24.74 10.38
CA GLU A 76 7.26 -24.07 9.47
C GLU A 76 7.09 -22.55 9.56
N PHE A 77 5.85 -22.07 9.51
CA PHE A 77 5.57 -20.64 9.51
C PHE A 77 5.85 -20.00 10.88
N VAL A 78 5.55 -20.70 11.98
CA VAL A 78 5.95 -20.31 13.34
C VAL A 78 7.46 -20.14 13.45
N GLY A 79 8.25 -21.09 12.90
CA GLY A 79 9.70 -20.99 12.88
C GLY A 79 10.20 -19.76 12.10
N LYS A 80 9.51 -19.40 11.02
CA LYS A 80 9.81 -18.22 10.21
C LYS A 80 9.52 -16.91 10.96
N ILE A 81 8.39 -16.83 11.66
CA ILE A 81 8.04 -15.67 12.50
C ILE A 81 9.08 -15.51 13.61
N LYS A 82 9.36 -16.57 14.38
CA LYS A 82 10.36 -16.54 15.47
C LYS A 82 11.72 -16.07 14.98
N ALA A 83 12.23 -16.67 13.90
CA ALA A 83 13.52 -16.27 13.34
C ALA A 83 13.55 -14.81 12.86
N SER A 84 12.40 -14.29 12.40
CA SER A 84 12.25 -12.89 12.00
C SER A 84 12.32 -11.98 13.22
N LYS A 85 11.54 -12.28 14.28
CA LYS A 85 11.56 -11.54 15.56
C LYS A 85 12.93 -11.57 16.23
N ASP A 86 13.55 -12.75 16.35
CA ASP A 86 14.87 -12.95 16.96
C ASP A 86 16.00 -12.17 16.26
N THR A 87 15.78 -11.76 15.01
CA THR A 87 16.80 -11.12 14.17
C THR A 87 16.71 -9.59 14.14
N GLN A 88 15.58 -9.03 14.60
CA GLN A 88 15.35 -7.59 14.65
C GLN A 88 16.44 -6.90 15.48
N ARG A 89 16.85 -5.71 15.03
CA ARG A 89 17.72 -4.81 15.79
C ARG A 89 16.90 -3.71 16.45
N ASP A 90 15.85 -3.28 15.79
CA ASP A 90 14.90 -2.32 16.31
C ASP A 90 13.71 -3.08 16.93
N PRO A 91 13.46 -2.96 18.24
CA PRO A 91 12.31 -3.61 18.87
C PRO A 91 10.96 -3.14 18.32
N ASP A 92 10.91 -1.98 17.65
CA ASP A 92 9.68 -1.42 17.07
C ASP A 92 9.42 -1.94 15.64
N PHE A 93 10.34 -2.72 15.05
CA PHE A 93 10.11 -3.33 13.74
C PHE A 93 9.00 -4.40 13.80
N CYS A 94 7.94 -4.17 13.04
CA CYS A 94 6.75 -5.02 13.07
C CYS A 94 6.84 -6.21 12.08
N VAL A 95 6.45 -7.39 12.54
CA VAL A 95 6.22 -8.60 11.73
C VAL A 95 4.73 -8.94 11.79
N VAL A 96 4.04 -8.72 10.68
CA VAL A 96 2.63 -9.05 10.51
C VAL A 96 2.52 -10.44 9.88
N ALA A 97 1.77 -11.33 10.53
CA ALA A 97 1.50 -12.67 10.03
C ALA A 97 0.19 -12.70 9.25
N ARG A 98 0.27 -12.85 7.93
CA ARG A 98 -0.88 -12.96 7.04
C ARG A 98 -1.37 -14.40 6.97
N VAL A 99 -2.63 -14.59 7.37
CA VAL A 99 -3.31 -15.88 7.40
C VAL A 99 -4.13 -16.05 6.12
N GLU A 100 -3.76 -17.02 5.28
CA GLU A 100 -4.42 -17.30 4.00
C GLU A 100 -5.44 -18.45 4.08
N ALA A 101 -5.85 -18.86 5.29
CA ALA A 101 -6.78 -19.97 5.52
C ALA A 101 -8.09 -19.85 4.70
N PHE A 102 -8.79 -18.72 4.79
CA PHE A 102 -10.02 -18.48 4.02
C PHE A 102 -9.75 -18.44 2.51
N ILE A 103 -8.64 -17.84 2.08
CA ILE A 103 -8.22 -17.80 0.66
C ILE A 103 -8.04 -19.22 0.10
N ALA A 104 -7.40 -20.09 0.88
CA ALA A 104 -7.16 -21.50 0.55
C ALA A 104 -8.42 -22.39 0.72
N GLY A 105 -9.54 -21.84 1.19
CA GLY A 105 -10.82 -22.55 1.32
C GLY A 105 -10.96 -23.36 2.60
N TYR A 106 -10.16 -23.05 3.62
CA TYR A 106 -10.40 -23.52 4.99
C TYR A 106 -11.44 -22.62 5.69
N GLY A 107 -12.00 -23.12 6.78
CA GLY A 107 -12.98 -22.40 7.59
C GLY A 107 -12.35 -21.59 8.73
N LEU A 108 -13.23 -20.93 9.48
CA LEU A 108 -12.90 -20.05 10.60
C LEU A 108 -12.01 -20.70 11.67
N ASP A 109 -12.29 -21.95 12.06
CA ASP A 109 -11.53 -22.63 13.10
C ASP A 109 -10.05 -22.80 12.73
N GLU A 110 -9.75 -23.07 11.45
CA GLU A 110 -8.37 -23.16 10.97
C GLU A 110 -7.70 -21.79 10.90
N ALA A 111 -8.44 -20.74 10.52
CA ALA A 111 -7.94 -19.37 10.53
C ALA A 111 -7.55 -18.92 11.95
N LEU A 112 -8.43 -19.18 12.94
CA LEU A 112 -8.16 -18.88 14.36
C LEU A 112 -6.98 -19.69 14.90
N ARG A 113 -6.93 -21.00 14.62
CA ARG A 113 -5.82 -21.87 15.05
C ARG A 113 -4.47 -21.36 14.57
N ARG A 114 -4.40 -20.94 13.30
CA ARG A 114 -3.20 -20.35 12.70
C ARG A 114 -2.86 -19.01 13.32
N ALA A 115 -3.83 -18.10 13.42
CA ALA A 115 -3.63 -16.78 14.01
C ALA A 115 -3.10 -16.85 15.45
N HIS A 116 -3.66 -17.73 16.30
CA HIS A 116 -3.15 -17.95 17.67
C HIS A 116 -1.71 -18.45 17.68
N ALA A 117 -1.39 -19.46 16.86
CA ALA A 117 -0.03 -19.98 16.78
C ALA A 117 0.97 -18.91 16.31
N TYR A 118 0.56 -18.02 15.41
CA TYR A 118 1.42 -16.96 14.87
C TYR A 118 1.62 -15.82 15.87
N GLN A 119 0.59 -15.47 16.63
CA GLN A 119 0.73 -14.56 17.77
C GLN A 119 1.66 -15.13 18.84
N GLU A 120 1.49 -16.40 19.23
CA GLU A 120 2.36 -17.07 20.20
C GLU A 120 3.82 -17.16 19.73
N ALA A 121 4.04 -17.16 18.41
CA ALA A 121 5.36 -17.09 17.80
C ALA A 121 5.99 -15.69 17.85
N GLY A 122 5.23 -14.68 18.25
CA GLY A 122 5.68 -13.29 18.40
C GLY A 122 5.29 -12.36 17.25
N ALA A 123 4.33 -12.73 16.39
CA ALA A 123 3.79 -11.78 15.41
C ALA A 123 3.14 -10.59 16.13
N ASP A 124 3.46 -9.37 15.67
CA ASP A 124 2.98 -8.13 16.29
C ASP A 124 1.52 -7.83 15.92
N ALA A 125 1.08 -8.36 14.76
CA ALA A 125 -0.30 -8.31 14.30
C ALA A 125 -0.58 -9.51 13.38
N VAL A 126 -1.86 -9.81 13.17
CA VAL A 126 -2.31 -10.78 12.16
C VAL A 126 -3.05 -10.07 11.04
N LEU A 127 -2.80 -10.45 9.80
CA LEU A 127 -3.59 -10.01 8.65
C LEU A 127 -4.53 -11.13 8.24
N ILE A 128 -5.83 -10.92 8.39
CA ILE A 128 -6.85 -11.88 7.98
C ILE A 128 -7.39 -11.50 6.62
N HIS A 129 -7.26 -12.40 5.65
CA HIS A 129 -7.67 -12.13 4.28
C HIS A 129 -8.80 -13.03 3.82
N SER A 130 -9.75 -12.45 3.08
CA SER A 130 -10.86 -13.14 2.43
C SER A 130 -10.96 -12.70 0.98
N LYS A 131 -11.42 -13.61 0.12
CA LYS A 131 -11.72 -13.35 -1.30
C LYS A 131 -13.21 -13.19 -1.58
N ARG A 132 -14.05 -13.27 -0.55
CA ARG A 132 -15.50 -13.03 -0.65
C ARG A 132 -15.78 -11.58 -1.00
N ALA A 133 -16.94 -11.35 -1.63
CA ALA A 133 -17.42 -10.00 -1.93
C ALA A 133 -18.04 -9.30 -0.71
N ASP A 134 -18.28 -10.05 0.37
CA ASP A 134 -18.79 -9.55 1.64
C ASP A 134 -17.77 -9.78 2.77
N ALA A 135 -17.91 -9.04 3.87
CA ALA A 135 -16.98 -9.09 5.00
C ALA A 135 -17.30 -10.17 6.05
N SER A 136 -18.24 -11.09 5.81
CA SER A 136 -18.70 -12.05 6.84
C SER A 136 -17.57 -12.84 7.50
N GLU A 137 -16.66 -13.44 6.72
CA GLU A 137 -15.52 -14.19 7.26
C GLU A 137 -14.62 -13.36 8.17
N ILE A 138 -14.50 -12.06 7.89
CA ILE A 138 -13.71 -11.12 8.69
C ILE A 138 -14.45 -10.80 9.99
N MET A 139 -15.75 -10.55 9.93
CA MET A 139 -16.56 -10.24 11.11
C MET A 139 -16.65 -11.46 12.04
N ASP A 140 -16.90 -12.65 11.49
CA ASP A 140 -16.93 -13.92 12.23
C ASP A 140 -15.57 -14.21 12.91
N PHE A 141 -14.46 -13.84 12.27
CA PHE A 141 -13.13 -13.90 12.88
C PHE A 141 -13.03 -12.95 14.07
N MET A 142 -13.41 -11.68 13.89
CA MET A 142 -13.32 -10.66 14.94
C MET A 142 -14.21 -10.97 16.15
N GLU A 143 -15.38 -11.61 15.97
CA GLU A 143 -16.25 -12.03 17.07
C GLU A 143 -15.58 -13.03 18.04
N ARG A 144 -14.62 -13.82 17.54
CA ARG A 144 -13.94 -14.88 18.31
C ARG A 144 -12.50 -14.55 18.66
N TRP A 145 -11.92 -13.53 18.03
CA TRP A 145 -10.54 -13.15 18.22
C TRP A 145 -10.37 -12.21 19.41
N ASN A 146 -9.49 -12.58 20.34
CA ASN A 146 -9.16 -11.79 21.53
C ASN A 146 -7.64 -11.57 21.66
N GLY A 147 -6.94 -11.54 20.54
CA GLY A 147 -5.49 -11.50 20.46
C GLY A 147 -4.90 -10.14 20.09
N CYS A 148 -3.80 -10.17 19.35
CA CYS A 148 -3.07 -9.02 18.84
C CYS A 148 -3.90 -8.23 17.81
N PRO A 149 -3.47 -7.01 17.44
CA PRO A 149 -4.11 -6.21 16.40
C PRO A 149 -4.38 -7.00 15.11
N VAL A 150 -5.54 -6.73 14.50
CA VAL A 150 -5.95 -7.33 13.23
C VAL A 150 -5.88 -6.31 12.10
N VAL A 151 -5.24 -6.73 11.01
CA VAL A 151 -5.11 -6.01 9.75
C VAL A 151 -6.02 -6.65 8.70
N ILE A 152 -6.67 -5.85 7.86
CA ILE A 152 -7.49 -6.34 6.74
C ILE A 152 -7.19 -5.64 5.42
N VAL A 153 -7.68 -6.25 4.34
CA VAL A 153 -7.53 -5.75 2.97
C VAL A 153 -8.88 -5.86 2.23
N PRO A 154 -9.77 -4.85 2.34
CA PRO A 154 -11.14 -4.88 1.81
C PRO A 154 -11.23 -4.64 0.30
N THR A 155 -10.33 -5.22 -0.49
CA THR A 155 -10.34 -5.05 -1.95
C THR A 155 -11.57 -5.68 -2.61
N LYS A 156 -12.06 -6.81 -2.08
CA LYS A 156 -13.23 -7.53 -2.63
C LYS A 156 -14.53 -7.18 -1.93
N TYR A 157 -14.48 -6.81 -0.65
CA TYR A 157 -15.62 -6.46 0.19
C TYR A 157 -15.67 -4.96 0.49
N TYR A 158 -15.34 -4.14 -0.52
CA TYR A 158 -15.22 -2.69 -0.45
C TYR A 158 -16.54 -1.95 -0.14
N GLU A 159 -17.69 -2.62 -0.29
CA GLU A 159 -19.01 -2.06 0.01
C GLU A 159 -19.29 -1.98 1.52
N THR A 160 -18.51 -2.68 2.33
CA THR A 160 -18.64 -2.63 3.79
C THR A 160 -18.15 -1.26 4.29
N PRO A 161 -18.98 -0.48 5.02
CA PRO A 161 -18.56 0.81 5.56
C PRO A 161 -17.37 0.68 6.51
N THR A 162 -16.48 1.69 6.52
CA THR A 162 -15.27 1.63 7.35
C THR A 162 -15.60 1.60 8.84
N GLU A 163 -16.67 2.28 9.23
CA GLU A 163 -17.21 2.33 10.59
C GLU A 163 -17.58 0.94 11.12
N ALA A 164 -17.96 0.01 10.23
CA ALA A 164 -18.21 -1.37 10.63
C ALA A 164 -16.92 -2.09 11.06
N PHE A 165 -15.80 -1.82 10.37
CA PHE A 165 -14.50 -2.37 10.76
C PHE A 165 -13.99 -1.77 12.06
N GLU A 166 -14.18 -0.46 12.27
CA GLU A 166 -13.86 0.23 13.51
C GLU A 166 -14.67 -0.36 14.69
N ALA A 167 -15.98 -0.53 14.50
CA ALA A 167 -16.86 -1.12 15.51
C ALA A 167 -16.50 -2.58 15.85
N ALA A 168 -15.99 -3.33 14.88
CA ALA A 168 -15.51 -4.71 15.07
C ALA A 168 -14.13 -4.79 15.75
N GLY A 169 -13.45 -3.66 16.00
CA GLY A 169 -12.14 -3.62 16.65
C GLY A 169 -10.96 -3.92 15.70
N ILE A 170 -11.14 -3.74 14.40
CA ILE A 170 -10.04 -3.86 13.42
C ILE A 170 -9.06 -2.70 13.60
N SER A 171 -7.77 -3.01 13.64
CA SER A 171 -6.73 -2.02 13.96
C SER A 171 -6.16 -1.32 12.73
N LEU A 172 -6.16 -1.96 11.56
CA LEU A 172 -5.58 -1.41 10.34
C LEU A 172 -6.33 -1.89 9.10
N VAL A 173 -6.66 -0.95 8.20
CA VAL A 173 -7.24 -1.22 6.88
C VAL A 173 -6.23 -0.86 5.80
N ILE A 174 -5.95 -1.80 4.89
CA ILE A 174 -5.02 -1.61 3.77
C ILE A 174 -5.78 -1.44 2.45
N TRP A 175 -5.66 -0.27 1.83
CA TRP A 175 -6.17 0.04 0.50
C TRP A 175 -5.22 -0.41 -0.62
N ALA A 176 -5.00 -1.72 -0.73
CA ALA A 176 -3.82 -2.34 -1.35
C ALA A 176 -3.35 -1.87 -2.73
N ASN A 177 -4.24 -1.56 -3.69
CA ASN A 177 -3.84 -1.40 -5.10
C ASN A 177 -4.57 -0.29 -5.87
N HIS A 178 -5.30 0.58 -5.18
CA HIS A 178 -6.19 1.55 -5.82
C HIS A 178 -5.44 2.66 -6.56
N LEU A 179 -4.34 3.17 -6.01
CA LEU A 179 -3.52 4.20 -6.67
C LEU A 179 -2.91 3.68 -7.98
N MET A 180 -2.42 2.44 -7.99
CA MET A 180 -1.91 1.80 -9.22
C MET A 180 -3.02 1.65 -10.27
N ARG A 181 -4.21 1.16 -9.86
CA ARG A 181 -5.36 1.00 -10.77
C ARG A 181 -5.83 2.33 -11.36
N ALA A 182 -5.88 3.38 -10.54
CA ALA A 182 -6.21 4.74 -10.98
C ALA A 182 -5.18 5.28 -11.97
N SER A 183 -3.89 5.11 -11.68
CA SER A 183 -2.79 5.49 -12.57
C SER A 183 -2.89 4.80 -13.94
N ILE A 184 -3.17 3.49 -13.98
CA ILE A 184 -3.33 2.74 -15.22
C ILE A 184 -4.45 3.35 -16.08
N ALA A 185 -5.62 3.59 -15.49
CA ALA A 185 -6.77 4.15 -16.20
C ALA A 185 -6.47 5.55 -16.77
N ALA A 186 -5.88 6.43 -15.95
CA ALA A 186 -5.54 7.79 -16.36
C ALA A 186 -4.47 7.81 -17.47
N MET A 187 -3.41 7.00 -17.34
CA MET A 187 -2.35 6.90 -18.34
C MET A 187 -2.87 6.34 -19.67
N GLN A 188 -3.73 5.32 -19.65
CA GLN A 188 -4.34 4.75 -20.86
C GLN A 188 -5.25 5.76 -21.57
N GLY A 189 -6.11 6.46 -20.81
CA GLY A 189 -6.98 7.49 -21.36
C GLY A 189 -6.19 8.64 -22.00
N THR A 190 -5.18 9.14 -21.27
CA THR A 190 -4.28 10.20 -21.75
C THR A 190 -3.58 9.80 -23.05
N ALA A 191 -2.96 8.62 -23.09
CA ALA A 191 -2.27 8.15 -24.28
C ALA A 191 -3.20 7.98 -25.50
N ALA A 192 -4.45 7.54 -25.27
CA ALA A 192 -5.46 7.42 -26.32
C ALA A 192 -5.84 8.79 -26.90
N THR A 193 -6.05 9.80 -26.04
CA THR A 193 -6.37 11.18 -26.45
C THR A 193 -5.23 11.80 -27.25
N ILE A 194 -3.98 11.72 -26.77
CA ILE A 194 -2.80 12.25 -27.47
C ILE A 194 -2.68 11.62 -28.87
N ARG A 195 -2.82 10.28 -28.95
CA ARG A 195 -2.72 9.57 -30.22
C ARG A 195 -3.83 9.98 -31.20
N GLY A 196 -5.06 10.12 -30.73
CA GLY A 196 -6.22 10.46 -31.55
C GLY A 196 -6.18 11.90 -32.06
N GLN A 197 -5.86 12.85 -31.17
CA GLN A 197 -5.87 14.28 -31.50
C GLN A 197 -4.55 14.78 -32.10
N ARG A 198 -3.45 14.03 -31.91
CA ARG A 198 -2.08 14.46 -32.25
C ARG A 198 -1.74 15.83 -31.66
N SER A 199 -2.30 16.12 -30.49
CA SER A 199 -2.24 17.40 -29.78
C SER A 199 -2.38 17.14 -28.28
N LEU A 200 -1.88 18.08 -27.47
CA LEU A 200 -1.97 18.05 -26.01
C LEU A 200 -3.09 18.93 -25.45
N VAL A 201 -3.75 19.74 -26.29
CA VAL A 201 -4.75 20.75 -25.85
C VAL A 201 -5.86 20.14 -24.97
N ASP A 202 -6.36 18.97 -25.32
CA ASP A 202 -7.43 18.29 -24.58
C ASP A 202 -6.94 17.48 -23.36
N VAL A 203 -5.62 17.38 -23.19
CA VAL A 203 -4.96 16.63 -22.09
C VAL A 203 -4.48 17.54 -20.99
N GLU A 204 -3.92 18.71 -21.33
CA GLU A 204 -3.36 19.67 -20.36
C GLU A 204 -4.29 19.96 -19.16
N PRO A 205 -5.61 20.16 -19.32
CA PRO A 205 -6.50 20.42 -18.17
C PRO A 205 -6.73 19.22 -17.24
N THR A 206 -6.29 18.02 -17.63
CA THR A 206 -6.60 16.74 -16.96
C THR A 206 -5.40 16.11 -16.25
N VAL A 207 -4.20 16.66 -16.44
CA VAL A 207 -2.95 16.16 -15.85
C VAL A 207 -2.42 17.14 -14.81
N ALA A 208 -1.53 16.67 -13.95
CA ALA A 208 -0.83 17.55 -13.02
C ALA A 208 0.03 18.56 -13.80
N PRO A 209 0.02 19.86 -13.43
CA PRO A 209 0.90 20.84 -14.04
C PRO A 209 2.37 20.53 -13.69
N LEU A 210 3.32 21.00 -14.53
CA LEU A 210 4.76 20.82 -14.26
C LEU A 210 5.20 21.38 -12.90
N ALA A 211 4.56 22.45 -12.43
CA ALA A 211 4.82 23.01 -11.11
C ALA A 211 4.56 22.00 -9.97
N GLU A 212 3.55 21.14 -10.11
CA GLU A 212 3.27 20.09 -9.13
C GLU A 212 4.34 18.98 -9.19
N VAL A 213 4.85 18.67 -10.38
CA VAL A 213 5.98 17.73 -10.54
C VAL A 213 7.22 18.24 -9.83
N PHE A 214 7.60 19.51 -10.04
CA PHE A 214 8.76 20.11 -9.38
C PHE A 214 8.59 20.22 -7.85
N ARG A 215 7.36 20.51 -7.39
CA ARG A 215 7.04 20.49 -5.97
C ARG A 215 7.24 19.10 -5.36
N LEU A 216 6.81 18.04 -6.04
CA LEU A 216 6.99 16.65 -5.60
C LEU A 216 8.44 16.19 -5.63
N GLN A 217 9.29 16.80 -6.46
CA GLN A 217 10.73 16.55 -6.51
C GLN A 217 11.53 17.36 -5.48
N ASP A 218 10.87 18.21 -4.71
CA ASP A 218 11.49 19.17 -3.78
C ASP A 218 12.57 20.05 -4.44
N GLU A 219 12.30 20.53 -5.66
CA GLU A 219 13.23 21.39 -6.42
C GLU A 219 13.61 22.67 -5.64
N ALA A 220 12.71 23.14 -4.76
CA ALA A 220 12.94 24.30 -3.93
C ALA A 220 14.06 24.08 -2.91
N GLU A 221 14.17 22.89 -2.32
CA GLU A 221 15.26 22.49 -1.43
C GLU A 221 16.59 22.49 -2.18
N LEU A 222 16.65 21.80 -3.33
CA LEU A 222 17.85 21.78 -4.17
C LEU A 222 18.30 23.19 -4.56
N SER A 223 17.37 24.02 -5.04
CA SER A 223 17.66 25.41 -5.41
C SER A 223 18.22 26.23 -4.24
N ALA A 224 17.74 25.97 -3.01
CA ALA A 224 18.27 26.62 -1.81
C ALA A 224 19.66 26.11 -1.43
N ALA A 225 19.90 24.80 -1.57
CA ALA A 225 21.20 24.18 -1.37
C ALA A 225 22.24 24.72 -2.38
N GLU A 226 21.88 24.84 -3.66
CA GLU A 226 22.74 25.40 -4.69
C GLU A 226 23.15 26.84 -4.39
N ARG A 227 22.21 27.70 -4.00
CA ARG A 227 22.52 29.08 -3.58
C ARG A 227 23.48 29.16 -2.40
N ARG A 228 23.45 28.15 -1.52
CA ARG A 228 24.28 28.10 -0.32
C ARG A 228 25.67 27.53 -0.58
N TYR A 229 25.77 26.53 -1.46
CA TYR A 229 26.97 25.70 -1.59
C TYR A 229 27.71 25.87 -2.92
N LEU A 230 27.09 26.42 -3.96
CA LEU A 230 27.77 26.71 -5.22
C LEU A 230 28.52 28.06 -5.18
N PRO A 231 29.68 28.18 -5.84
CA PRO A 231 30.41 29.44 -5.93
C PRO A 231 29.59 30.53 -6.63
N GLY A 232 29.66 31.77 -6.15
CA GLY A 232 28.85 32.92 -6.59
C GLY A 232 28.92 33.34 -8.07
N ASN A 233 29.69 32.64 -8.91
CA ASN A 233 29.79 32.87 -10.36
C ASN A 233 29.12 31.76 -11.22
N ALA A 234 28.49 30.76 -10.61
CA ALA A 234 27.76 29.70 -11.33
C ALA A 234 26.26 30.02 -11.48
N GLN A 235 25.90 31.27 -11.78
CA GLN A 235 24.53 31.60 -12.21
C GLN A 235 24.45 31.55 -13.73
N ALA A 236 24.30 30.35 -14.27
CA ALA A 236 23.51 30.21 -15.49
C ALA A 236 22.08 29.90 -15.03
N PRO A 237 21.09 30.76 -15.28
CA PRO A 237 19.71 30.40 -14.97
C PRO A 237 19.37 29.17 -15.83
N LEU A 238 18.95 28.07 -15.19
CA LEU A 238 18.02 27.16 -15.86
C LEU A 238 16.83 28.04 -16.28
N PRO A 239 16.34 27.95 -17.54
CA PRO A 239 15.25 28.80 -17.98
C PRO A 239 14.07 28.56 -17.04
N ALA A 240 13.74 29.59 -16.26
CA ALA A 240 12.57 29.60 -15.42
C ALA A 240 11.40 29.12 -16.27
N ALA A 241 10.68 28.10 -15.79
CA ALA A 241 9.35 27.82 -16.31
C ALA A 241 8.60 29.15 -16.34
N THR A 242 8.34 29.64 -17.55
CA THR A 242 7.71 30.93 -17.81
C THR A 242 6.49 31.04 -16.92
N LYS A 243 6.49 32.03 -16.01
CA LYS A 243 5.28 32.51 -15.36
C LYS A 243 4.32 32.96 -16.47
N THR A 244 3.41 32.10 -16.89
CA THR A 244 2.23 32.54 -17.63
C THR A 244 1.37 33.30 -16.66
N ALA A 245 1.17 34.59 -16.94
CA ALA A 245 0.31 35.47 -16.18
C ALA A 245 -1.11 34.91 -16.13
N GLN A 246 -1.51 34.37 -14.98
CA GLN A 246 -2.91 34.12 -14.57
C GLN A 246 -2.94 33.75 -13.07
N ASP A 247 -2.34 34.60 -12.23
CA ASP A 247 -2.66 34.64 -10.80
C ASP A 247 -3.52 35.88 -10.55
N GLU A 248 -4.80 35.80 -10.90
CA GLU A 248 -5.82 36.62 -10.24
C GLU A 248 -6.63 35.70 -9.30
N PRO A 249 -6.95 36.14 -8.07
CA PRO A 249 -7.75 35.35 -7.16
C PRO A 249 -9.17 35.22 -7.73
N VAL A 250 -9.56 34.00 -8.12
CA VAL A 250 -10.93 33.71 -8.53
C VAL A 250 -11.84 33.91 -7.31
N GLY A 251 -12.57 35.02 -7.31
CA GLY A 251 -13.64 35.29 -6.36
C GLY A 251 -14.72 34.23 -6.48
N VAL A 252 -15.07 33.62 -5.34
CA VAL A 252 -16.17 32.66 -5.23
C VAL A 252 -17.49 33.41 -5.42
N HIS A 253 -18.03 33.40 -6.64
CA HIS A 253 -19.43 33.72 -6.89
C HIS A 253 -20.28 32.46 -6.73
N VAL A 254 -20.95 32.37 -5.58
CA VAL A 254 -21.98 31.36 -5.31
C VAL A 254 -23.20 31.70 -6.19
N HIS A 255 -23.38 30.97 -7.30
CA HIS A 255 -24.62 31.02 -8.06
C HIS A 255 -25.65 30.09 -7.41
N ALA A 256 -26.75 30.67 -6.96
CA ALA A 256 -27.92 29.97 -6.45
C ALA A 256 -28.54 29.06 -7.53
N ALA A 257 -28.96 27.87 -7.12
CA ALA A 257 -29.64 26.89 -7.97
C ALA A 257 -31.00 27.42 -8.48
N PRO A 258 -31.37 27.16 -9.75
CA PRO A 258 -32.72 27.45 -10.24
C PRO A 258 -33.74 26.43 -9.71
N PRO A 259 -35.00 26.84 -9.48
CA PRO A 259 -36.03 25.97 -8.89
C PRO A 259 -36.52 24.88 -9.85
N ALA A 260 -36.90 23.75 -9.25
CA ALA A 260 -37.45 22.57 -9.91
C ALA A 260 -38.68 22.89 -10.77
N ARG A 261 -38.69 22.37 -12.01
CA ARG A 261 -39.88 22.37 -12.86
C ARG A 261 -40.86 21.32 -12.36
N ALA A 262 -42.08 21.77 -12.11
CA ALA A 262 -43.24 20.94 -11.80
C ALA A 262 -43.62 20.05 -12.99
N GLU A 263 -43.80 18.76 -12.72
CA GLU A 263 -44.53 17.84 -13.58
C GLU A 263 -45.99 18.27 -13.71
N ARG A 264 -46.51 18.25 -14.94
CA ARG A 264 -47.95 18.19 -15.20
C ARG A 264 -48.23 17.25 -16.38
N ALA A 265 -49.18 16.36 -16.11
CA ALA A 265 -49.90 15.41 -16.96
C ALA A 265 -49.15 14.14 -17.36
#